data_AF-A0A4Y2KZ26-F1
#
_entry.id   AF-A0A4Y2KZ26-F1
#
_cell.length_a   1.000
_cell.length_b   1.000
_cell.length_c   1.000
_cell.angle_alpha   90.00
_cell.angle_beta   90.00
_cell.angle_gamma   90.00
#
_symmetry.space_group_name_H-M   'P 1'
#
loop_
_entity.id
_entity.type
_entity.pdbx_description
1 polymer ?
#
loop_
_entity_poly.entity_id
_entity_poly.type
_entity_poly.pdbx_seq_one_letter_code
_entity_poly.pdbx_strand_id
1 'polypeptide(L)'
;MLLNRILNTLPAEYLEFKNAWESAPVNERTVASLTERLRLHEQRLESMKFPHESRSVAFVAKPCKKFAKNQADSAQKEKNRNIKCHYSGRTGHMKSNCYNF
;
A
#
# COMPACT_ATOMS: atom_id res chain seq x y z
N MET A 1 39.48 -8.40 4.69
CA MET A 1 38.84 -8.22 3.37
C MET A 1 38.77 -6.74 3.03
N LEU A 2 39.17 -6.35 1.81
CA LEU A 2 39.14 -4.95 1.34
C LEU A 2 37.73 -4.34 1.43
N LEU A 3 36.70 -5.08 1.02
CA LEU A 3 35.30 -4.63 1.03
C LEU A 3 34.82 -4.23 2.44
N ASN A 4 35.16 -5.02 3.47
CA ASN A 4 34.79 -4.68 4.85
C ASN A 4 35.48 -3.41 5.35
N ARG A 5 36.71 -3.14 4.89
CA ARG A 5 37.38 -1.86 5.21
C ARG A 5 36.62 -0.69 4.57
N ILE A 6 36.21 -0.82 3.32
CA ILE A 6 35.41 0.20 2.62
C ILE A 6 34.09 0.44 3.36
N LEU A 7 33.34 -0.62 3.70
CA LEU A 7 32.06 -0.50 4.41
C LEU A 7 32.18 0.17 5.78
N ASN A 8 33.32 -0.01 6.47
CA ASN A 8 33.56 0.61 7.78
C ASN A 8 34.00 2.08 7.68
N THR A 9 34.36 2.56 6.48
CA THR A 9 34.62 3.99 6.24
C THR A 9 33.37 4.77 5.84
N LEU A 10 32.25 4.08 5.59
CA LEU A 10 31.00 4.74 5.21
C LEU A 10 30.36 5.46 6.40
N PRO A 11 29.77 6.65 6.19
CA PRO A 11 29.00 7.38 7.20
C PRO A 11 27.78 6.62 7.72
N ALA A 12 27.20 7.08 8.84
CA ALA A 12 26.04 6.43 9.48
C ALA A 12 24.78 6.39 8.60
N GLU A 13 24.65 7.36 7.68
CA GLU A 13 23.55 7.44 6.71
C GLU A 13 23.51 6.23 5.75
N TYR A 14 24.60 5.48 5.64
CA TYR A 14 24.72 4.29 4.81
C TYR A 14 24.44 2.99 5.59
N LEU A 15 23.90 3.07 6.82
CA LEU A 15 23.63 1.88 7.63
C LEU A 15 22.66 0.90 6.92
N GLU A 16 21.60 1.41 6.30
CA GLU A 16 20.65 0.59 5.55
C GLU A 16 21.33 -0.13 4.37
N PHE A 17 22.20 0.59 3.66
CA PHE A 17 23.02 0.02 2.60
C PHE A 17 23.94 -1.10 3.11
N LYS A 18 24.62 -0.87 4.24
CA LYS A 18 25.53 -1.84 4.85
C LYS A 18 24.79 -3.12 5.23
N ASN A 19 23.63 -3.01 5.88
CA ASN A 19 22.79 -4.16 6.25
C ASN A 19 22.34 -4.95 5.01
N ALA A 20 21.90 -4.26 3.95
CA ALA A 20 21.51 -4.89 2.70
C ALA A 20 22.70 -5.61 2.03
N TRP A 21 23.89 -5.01 2.04
CA TRP A 21 25.09 -5.62 1.49
C TRP A 21 25.53 -6.86 2.27
N GLU A 22 25.48 -6.83 3.60
CA GLU A 22 25.79 -7.96 4.46
C GLU A 22 24.82 -9.14 4.31
N SER A 23 23.62 -8.89 3.78
CA SER A 23 22.64 -9.93 3.41
C SER A 23 22.87 -10.55 2.03
N ALA A 24 23.66 -9.90 1.16
CA ALA A 24 23.87 -10.35 -0.21
C ALA A 24 24.70 -11.65 -0.27
N PRO A 25 24.45 -12.56 -1.21
CA PRO A 25 25.25 -13.77 -1.39
C PRO A 25 26.74 -13.47 -1.60
N VAL A 26 27.64 -14.30 -1.04
CA VAL A 26 29.10 -14.05 -1.07
C VAL A 26 29.66 -14.02 -2.49
N ASN A 27 29.13 -14.85 -3.39
CA ASN A 27 29.48 -14.88 -4.82
C ASN A 27 29.16 -13.56 -5.55
N GLU A 28 28.22 -12.77 -5.03
CA GLU A 28 27.86 -11.47 -5.60
C GLU A 28 28.65 -10.31 -4.97
N ARG A 29 29.44 -10.54 -3.90
CA ARG A 29 30.19 -9.50 -3.18
C ARG A 29 31.50 -9.17 -3.87
N THR A 30 31.42 -8.59 -5.06
CA THR A 30 32.57 -8.10 -5.82
C THR A 30 32.75 -6.60 -5.64
N VAL A 31 33.92 -6.07 -6.00
CA VAL A 31 34.15 -4.61 -5.99
C VAL A 31 33.22 -3.92 -6.99
N ALA A 32 33.02 -4.49 -8.18
CA ALA A 32 32.15 -3.93 -9.21
C ALA A 32 30.70 -3.78 -8.72
N SER A 33 30.13 -4.85 -8.13
CA SER A 33 28.77 -4.79 -7.60
C SER A 33 28.63 -3.87 -6.40
N LEU A 34 29.67 -3.75 -5.54
CA LEU A 34 29.68 -2.77 -4.46
C LEU A 34 29.63 -1.34 -5.03
N THR A 35 30.46 -1.03 -6.01
CA THR A 35 30.53 0.29 -6.65
C THR A 35 29.21 0.67 -7.32
N GLU A 36 28.61 -0.24 -8.11
CA GLU A 36 27.32 0.03 -8.76
C GLU A 36 26.21 0.29 -7.73
N ARG A 37 26.12 -0.54 -6.68
CA ARG A 37 25.09 -0.40 -5.66
C ARG A 37 25.30 0.87 -4.82
N LEU A 38 26.55 1.25 -4.50
CA LEU A 38 26.86 2.50 -3.80
C LEU A 38 26.41 3.71 -4.61
N ARG A 39 26.74 3.76 -5.90
CA ARG A 39 26.34 4.86 -6.80
C ARG A 39 24.81 5.05 -6.83
N LEU A 40 24.06 3.95 -6.90
CA LEU A 40 22.59 4.01 -6.86
C LEU A 40 22.05 4.50 -5.51
N HIS A 41 22.71 4.14 -4.41
CA HIS A 41 22.32 4.58 -3.09
C HIS A 41 22.62 6.08 -2.87
N GLU A 42 23.78 6.55 -3.32
CA GLU A 42 24.17 7.97 -3.31
C GLU A 42 23.17 8.83 -4.09
N GLN A 43 22.81 8.42 -5.31
CA GLN A 43 21.82 9.13 -6.13
C GLN A 43 20.44 9.21 -5.42
N ARG A 44 20.04 8.16 -4.71
CA ARG A 44 18.80 8.17 -3.91
C ARG A 44 18.90 9.12 -2.72
N LEU A 45 20.00 9.09 -1.99
CA LEU A 45 20.27 10.00 -0.87
C LEU A 45 20.24 11.47 -1.32
N GLU A 46 20.87 11.78 -2.45
CA GLU A 46 20.85 13.12 -3.05
C GLU A 46 19.43 13.56 -3.43
N SER A 47 18.65 12.66 -4.04
CA SER A 47 17.24 12.94 -4.37
C SER A 47 16.35 13.20 -3.16
N MET A 48 16.77 12.72 -1.98
CA MET A 48 16.04 12.88 -0.72
C MET A 48 16.46 14.15 0.03
N LYS A 49 17.74 14.54 -0.08
CA LYS A 49 18.28 15.77 0.53
C LYS A 49 17.89 17.03 -0.22
N PHE A 50 17.80 16.95 -1.54
CA PHE A 50 17.29 18.03 -2.38
C PHE A 50 15.99 17.54 -3.00
N PRO A 51 14.82 17.81 -2.37
CA PRO A 51 13.57 17.64 -3.06
C PRO A 51 13.53 18.67 -4.19
N HIS A 52 14.14 18.33 -5.32
CA HIS A 52 13.81 18.97 -6.57
C HIS A 52 12.30 18.85 -6.70
N GLU A 53 11.61 19.96 -6.94
CA GLU A 53 10.17 20.07 -7.14
C GLU A 53 9.68 19.16 -8.29
N SER A 54 9.73 17.85 -8.13
CA SER A 54 9.26 16.90 -9.12
C SER A 54 9.33 15.51 -8.55
N ARG A 55 8.12 14.95 -8.37
CA ARG A 55 7.79 13.53 -8.40
C ARG A 55 7.57 12.83 -7.06
N SER A 56 6.68 13.42 -6.25
CA SER A 56 5.70 12.60 -5.51
C SER A 56 4.82 11.84 -6.49
N VAL A 57 5.24 10.64 -6.90
CA VAL A 57 4.35 9.67 -7.53
C VAL A 57 3.66 8.88 -6.43
N ALA A 58 2.57 9.44 -5.90
CA ALA A 58 1.63 8.64 -5.12
C ALA A 58 1.15 7.49 -6.00
N PHE A 59 1.22 6.26 -5.48
CA PHE A 59 0.60 5.10 -6.14
C PHE A 59 -0.90 5.36 -6.24
N VAL A 60 -1.39 5.72 -7.43
CA VAL A 60 -2.81 5.87 -7.67
C VAL A 60 -3.43 4.48 -7.65
N ALA A 61 -4.12 4.15 -6.56
CA ALA A 61 -4.98 2.98 -6.52
C ALA A 61 -6.09 3.17 -7.57
N LYS A 62 -6.22 2.22 -8.50
CA LYS A 62 -7.36 2.20 -9.42
C LYS A 62 -8.63 2.18 -8.57
N PRO A 63 -9.61 3.09 -8.81
CA PRO A 63 -10.86 3.04 -8.08
C PRO A 63 -11.52 1.68 -8.39
N CYS A 64 -11.51 0.81 -7.39
CA CYS A 64 -12.31 -0.39 -7.42
C CYS A 64 -13.76 0.10 -7.44
N LYS A 65 -14.53 -0.23 -8.48
CA LYS A 65 -15.97 0.04 -8.56
C LYS A 65 -16.68 -0.77 -7.47
N LYS A 66 -16.51 -0.38 -6.20
CA LYS A 66 -17.36 -0.80 -5.10
C LYS A 66 -18.56 0.14 -5.15
N PHE A 67 -19.71 -0.46 -5.42
CA PHE A 67 -21.04 0.13 -5.46
C PHE A 67 -21.16 1.32 -4.52
N ALA A 68 -21.54 2.47 -5.08
CA ALA A 68 -21.85 3.67 -4.34
C ALA A 68 -22.91 3.34 -3.29
N LYS A 69 -22.52 3.45 -2.01
CA LYS A 69 -23.46 3.53 -0.90
C LYS A 69 -24.03 4.95 -0.95
N ASN A 70 -24.97 5.17 -1.85
CA ASN A 70 -25.72 6.43 -1.88
C ASN A 70 -26.68 6.43 -0.68
N GLN A 71 -26.45 7.38 0.21
CA GLN A 71 -27.53 8.00 0.97
C GLN A 71 -28.61 8.40 -0.03
N ALA A 72 -29.75 7.73 0.03
CA ALA A 72 -30.99 8.21 -0.56
C ALA A 72 -32.04 8.15 0.55
N ASP A 73 -32.05 9.23 1.31
CA ASP A 73 -33.09 9.53 2.26
C ASP A 73 -34.45 9.63 1.52
N SER A 74 -35.50 9.16 2.19
CA SER A 74 -36.92 9.48 1.96
C SER A 74 -37.73 8.96 0.76
N ALA A 75 -37.18 8.45 -0.36
CA ALA A 75 -38.03 8.03 -1.50
C ALA A 75 -38.46 6.54 -1.51
N GLN A 76 -37.86 5.66 -0.69
CA GLN A 76 -38.09 4.20 -0.75
C GLN A 76 -39.16 3.69 0.25
N LYS A 77 -39.70 4.57 1.12
CA LYS A 77 -40.63 4.20 2.20
C LYS A 77 -42.03 3.82 1.69
N GLU A 78 -42.39 4.19 0.46
CA GLU A 78 -43.73 3.97 -0.06
C GLU A 78 -43.90 2.60 -0.75
N LYS A 79 -42.88 2.11 -1.46
CA LYS A 79 -42.93 0.81 -2.17
C LYS A 79 -42.80 -0.41 -1.25
N ASN A 80 -42.22 -0.23 -0.04
CA ASN A 80 -42.03 -1.32 0.91
C ASN A 80 -43.32 -1.72 1.66
N ARG A 81 -44.38 -0.91 1.65
CA ARG A 81 -45.62 -1.22 2.41
C ARG A 81 -46.38 -2.44 1.90
N ASN A 82 -46.23 -2.77 0.61
CA ASN A 82 -46.92 -3.89 -0.04
C ASN A 82 -46.06 -5.15 -0.24
N ILE A 83 -44.79 -5.13 0.15
CA ILE A 83 -43.95 -6.34 0.09
C ILE A 83 -44.34 -7.25 1.25
N LYS A 84 -44.93 -8.41 0.93
CA LYS A 84 -45.31 -9.45 1.90
C LYS A 84 -44.16 -10.42 2.11
N CYS A 85 -43.78 -10.64 3.37
CA CYS A 85 -42.80 -11.65 3.71
C CYS A 85 -43.39 -13.06 3.52
N HIS A 86 -42.73 -13.90 2.73
CA HIS A 86 -43.17 -15.28 2.48
C HIS A 86 -42.89 -16.25 3.66
N TYR A 87 -42.21 -15.80 4.71
CA TYR A 87 -41.92 -16.61 5.90
C TYR A 87 -42.85 -16.26 7.07
N SER A 88 -43.03 -14.97 7.40
CA SER A 88 -43.91 -14.52 8.49
C SER A 88 -45.30 -14.09 8.03
N GLY A 89 -45.52 -13.93 6.72
CA GLY A 89 -46.78 -13.45 6.15
C GLY A 89 -47.06 -11.96 6.37
N ARG A 90 -46.23 -11.25 7.13
CA ARG A 90 -46.41 -9.81 7.43
C ARG A 90 -45.90 -8.94 6.27
N THR A 91 -46.57 -7.82 6.02
CA THR A 91 -46.16 -6.84 5.01
C THR A 91 -45.16 -5.83 5.56
N GLY A 92 -44.34 -5.23 4.70
CA GLY A 92 -43.34 -4.23 5.09
C GLY A 92 -41.89 -4.69 5.02
N HIS A 93 -41.63 -5.99 4.83
CA HIS A 93 -40.27 -6.54 4.82
C HIS A 93 -40.15 -7.82 3.98
N MET A 94 -38.93 -8.12 3.53
CA MET A 94 -38.59 -9.38 2.86
C MET A 94 -38.12 -10.43 3.87
N LYS A 95 -38.15 -11.73 3.48
CA LYS A 95 -37.68 -12.85 4.33
C LYS A 95 -36.27 -12.66 4.89
N SER A 96 -35.38 -12.01 4.14
CA SER A 96 -34.00 -11.69 4.58
C SER A 96 -33.93 -10.75 5.78
N ASN A 97 -34.94 -9.88 5.95
CA ASN A 97 -35.03 -8.91 7.03
C ASN A 97 -36.14 -9.29 8.04
N CYS A 98 -36.48 -10.58 8.11
CA CYS A 98 -37.48 -11.08 9.04
C CYS A 98 -36.82 -11.29 10.42
N TYR A 99 -37.02 -10.34 11.32
CA TYR A 99 -36.60 -10.49 12.72
C TYR A 99 -37.75 -11.18 13.48
N ASN A 100 -37.53 -12.42 13.89
CA ASN A 100 -38.47 -13.16 14.73
C ASN A 100 -38.38 -12.60 16.17
N PHE A 101 -39.35 -11.78 16.57
CA PHE A 101 -39.71 -11.52 17.97
C PHE A 101 -41.08 -12.12 18.24
#